data_AF-D1CTG8-F1
#
_entry.id   AF-D1CTG8-F1
#
_cell.length_a   1.000
_cell.length_b   1.000
_cell.length_c   1.000
_cell.angle_alpha   90.00
_cell.angle_beta   90.00
_cell.angle_gamma   90.00
#
_symmetry.space_group_name_H-M   'P 1'
#
loop_
_entity.id
_entity.type
_entity.pdbx_description
1 polymer ?
#
loop_
_entity_poly.entity_id
_entity_poly.type
_entity_poly.pdbx_seq_one_letter_code
_entity_poly.pdbx_strand_id
1 'polypeptide(L)'
;TIGAVGFPGFVSSDSRPTLDQFIDHIAYMSDLVGTQHISIGIDYYTGQFPYRDDASSMEDYWRAIADGIWTREAYPEPPHYYPAGIETPKGMPSLTERLLQRGFTEEDVRNIYGENLIRLYKTVWGE
;
A
#
# COMPACT_ATOMS: atom_id res chain seq x y z
N THR A 1 -6.36 14.27 -1.46
CA THR A 1 -5.29 13.32 -1.86
C THR A 1 -5.76 11.92 -1.53
N ILE A 2 -5.52 10.96 -2.41
CA ILE A 2 -5.94 9.56 -2.29
C ILE A 2 -4.70 8.71 -2.01
N GLY A 3 -4.72 7.95 -0.91
CA GLY A 3 -3.63 7.06 -0.54
C GLY A 3 -3.75 5.70 -1.23
N ALA A 4 -2.76 5.32 -2.04
CA ALA A 4 -2.65 4.00 -2.64
C ALA A 4 -2.32 2.95 -1.56
N VAL A 5 -3.23 1.99 -1.35
CA VAL A 5 -3.09 0.95 -0.32
C VAL A 5 -2.29 -0.24 -0.82
N GLY A 6 -1.33 -0.71 -0.02
CA GLY A 6 -0.45 -1.84 -0.36
C GLY A 6 -0.88 -3.17 0.25
N PHE A 7 -1.97 -3.21 1.03
CA PHE A 7 -2.46 -4.44 1.64
C PHE A 7 -2.78 -5.48 0.54
N PRO A 8 -2.22 -6.71 0.61
CA PRO A 8 -2.15 -7.59 -0.55
C PRO A 8 -3.51 -7.95 -1.15
N GLY A 9 -4.52 -8.20 -0.30
CA GLY A 9 -5.87 -8.52 -0.74
C GLY A 9 -6.57 -7.39 -1.51
N PHE A 10 -6.06 -6.15 -1.43
CA PHE A 10 -6.58 -5.00 -2.18
C PHE A 10 -5.75 -4.68 -3.42
N VAL A 11 -4.58 -5.31 -3.59
CA VAL A 11 -3.72 -5.13 -4.77
C VAL A 11 -4.06 -6.15 -5.84
N SER A 12 -4.20 -7.43 -5.48
CA SER A 12 -4.50 -8.51 -6.43
C SER A 12 -5.13 -9.71 -5.75
N SER A 13 -5.64 -10.65 -6.54
CA SER A 13 -6.08 -11.97 -6.06
C SER A 13 -4.92 -12.91 -5.70
N ASP A 14 -3.67 -12.54 -6.02
CA ASP A 14 -2.50 -13.35 -5.69
C ASP A 14 -2.15 -13.17 -4.21
N SER A 15 -1.76 -14.26 -3.55
CA SER A 15 -1.31 -14.21 -2.14
C SER A 15 -0.02 -13.41 -1.94
N ARG A 16 0.73 -13.16 -3.01
CA ARG A 16 1.91 -12.32 -3.04
C ARG A 16 1.88 -11.45 -4.30
N PRO A 17 1.22 -10.28 -4.27
CA PRO A 17 1.21 -9.36 -5.40
C PRO A 17 2.62 -8.94 -5.77
N THR A 18 2.81 -8.63 -7.05
CA THR A 18 4.02 -8.02 -7.58
C THR A 18 4.04 -6.52 -7.33
N LEU A 19 5.24 -5.92 -7.32
CA LEU A 19 5.38 -4.46 -7.27
C LEU A 19 4.70 -3.77 -8.47
N ASP A 20 4.71 -4.40 -9.64
CA ASP A 20 4.06 -3.86 -10.84
C ASP A 20 2.54 -3.80 -10.70
N GLN A 21 1.90 -4.84 -10.15
CA GLN A 21 0.46 -4.80 -9.87
C GLN A 21 0.10 -3.62 -8.95
N PHE A 22 0.91 -3.35 -7.92
CA PHE A 22 0.70 -2.17 -7.06
C PHE A 22 0.89 -0.85 -7.82
N ILE A 23 1.92 -0.76 -8.68
CA ILE A 23 2.14 0.43 -9.51
C ILE A 23 1.02 0.62 -10.54
N ASP A 24 0.40 -0.45 -11.04
CA ASP A 24 -0.73 -0.36 -11.96
C ASP A 24 -1.94 0.32 -11.29
N HIS A 25 -2.17 0.09 -9.99
CA HIS A 25 -3.16 0.85 -9.22
C HIS A 25 -2.80 2.33 -9.13
N ILE A 26 -1.53 2.65 -8.83
CA ILE A 26 -1.05 4.04 -8.78
C ILE A 26 -1.24 4.73 -10.13
N ALA A 27 -0.84 4.07 -11.22
CA ALA A 27 -1.00 4.58 -12.59
C ALA A 27 -2.46 4.80 -12.95
N TYR A 28 -3.34 3.83 -12.65
CA TYR A 28 -4.78 3.97 -12.89
C TYR A 28 -5.38 5.16 -12.13
N MET A 29 -5.04 5.32 -10.85
CA MET A 29 -5.51 6.47 -10.07
C MET A 29 -4.95 7.79 -10.62
N SER A 30 -3.67 7.82 -11.00
CA SER A 30 -3.04 8.97 -11.65
C SER A 30 -3.73 9.34 -12.97
N ASP A 31 -4.11 8.36 -13.80
CA ASP A 31 -4.82 8.61 -15.06
C ASP A 31 -6.21 9.20 -14.83
N LEU A 32 -6.89 8.80 -13.75
CA LEU A 32 -8.22 9.28 -13.42
C LEU A 32 -8.25 10.69 -12.83
N VAL A 33 -7.35 10.99 -11.89
CA VAL A 33 -7.42 12.22 -11.09
C VAL A 33 -6.18 13.09 -11.19
N GLY A 34 -5.12 12.65 -11.85
CA GLY A 34 -3.82 13.30 -11.92
C GLY A 34 -2.91 12.91 -10.74
N THR A 35 -1.62 12.71 -11.02
CA THR A 35 -0.62 12.30 -10.01
C THR A 35 -0.51 13.28 -8.84
N GLN A 36 -0.83 14.56 -9.03
CA GLN A 36 -0.87 15.58 -7.97
C GLN A 36 -1.98 15.33 -6.92
N HIS A 37 -2.81 14.31 -7.10
CA HIS A 37 -3.82 13.91 -6.12
C HIS A 37 -3.53 12.56 -5.46
N ILE A 38 -2.40 11.91 -5.76
CA ILE A 38 -2.06 10.56 -5.29
C ILE A 38 -1.01 10.62 -4.19
N SER A 39 -1.12 9.77 -3.17
CA SER A 39 -0.06 9.53 -2.20
C SER A 39 0.09 8.05 -1.91
N ILE A 40 1.13 7.68 -1.16
CA ILE A 40 1.25 6.34 -0.60
C ILE A 40 0.39 6.23 0.66
N GLY A 41 -0.47 5.22 0.72
CA GLY A 41 -1.25 4.82 1.89
C GLY A 41 -0.95 3.37 2.24
N ILE A 42 0.33 3.02 2.36
CA ILE A 42 0.82 1.63 2.26
C ILE A 42 0.13 0.66 3.22
N ASP A 43 -0.30 1.12 4.40
CA ASP A 43 -1.02 0.33 5.39
C ASP A 43 -0.21 -0.82 6.00
N TYR A 44 1.11 -0.65 6.18
CA TYR A 44 1.90 -1.62 6.93
C TYR A 44 1.39 -1.74 8.38
N TYR A 45 1.31 -2.96 8.88
CA TYR A 45 0.82 -3.25 10.23
C TYR A 45 1.60 -4.40 10.88
N THR A 46 1.46 -4.57 12.19
CA THR A 46 2.32 -5.48 12.98
C THR A 46 2.05 -6.97 12.76
N GLY A 47 0.93 -7.35 12.15
CA GLY A 47 0.59 -8.75 11.86
C GLY A 47 0.97 -9.23 10.45
N GLN A 48 1.57 -8.38 9.62
CA GLN A 48 2.03 -8.77 8.28
C GLN A 48 3.32 -9.59 8.34
N PHE A 49 3.62 -10.30 7.26
CA PHE A 49 4.95 -10.87 7.04
C PHE A 49 5.97 -9.75 6.73
N PRO A 50 7.22 -9.78 7.24
CA PRO A 50 7.82 -10.77 8.13
C PRO A 50 7.75 -10.37 9.63
N TYR A 51 6.94 -9.39 10.00
CA TYR A 51 6.95 -8.84 11.37
C TYR A 51 6.33 -9.77 12.41
N ARG A 52 5.49 -10.70 11.97
CA ARG A 52 4.84 -11.69 12.83
C ARG A 52 4.87 -13.08 12.19
N ASP A 53 4.94 -14.10 13.04
CA ASP A 53 4.87 -15.49 12.60
C ASP A 53 3.46 -15.89 12.17
N ASP A 54 3.38 -16.83 11.23
CA ASP A 54 2.13 -17.21 10.57
C ASP A 54 1.09 -17.76 11.56
N ALA A 55 1.52 -18.50 12.60
CA ALA A 55 0.62 -19.08 13.58
C ALA A 55 -0.06 -17.99 14.43
N SER A 56 0.71 -17.04 14.94
CA SER A 56 0.18 -15.92 15.72
C SER A 56 -0.65 -14.96 14.87
N SER A 57 -0.28 -14.75 13.61
CA SER A 57 -1.10 -13.94 12.68
C SER A 57 -2.42 -14.62 12.35
N MET A 58 -2.43 -15.95 12.20
CA MET A 58 -3.65 -16.73 11.98
C MET A 58 -4.59 -16.69 13.20
N GLU A 59 -4.05 -16.75 14.43
CA GLU A 59 -4.86 -16.58 15.65
C GLU A 59 -5.54 -15.21 15.71
N ASP A 60 -4.79 -14.14 15.43
CA ASP A 60 -5.32 -12.77 15.37
C ASP A 60 -6.38 -12.62 14.29
N TYR A 61 -6.18 -13.23 13.11
CA TYR A 61 -7.16 -13.26 12.03
C TYR A 61 -8.48 -13.90 12.50
N TRP A 62 -8.43 -15.10 13.08
CA TRP A 62 -9.63 -15.79 13.55
C TRP A 62 -10.34 -15.03 14.67
N ARG A 63 -9.59 -14.35 15.55
CA ARG A 63 -10.18 -13.46 16.55
C ARG A 63 -10.92 -12.29 15.88
N ALA A 64 -10.32 -11.64 14.88
CA ALA A 64 -10.95 -10.55 14.14
C ALA A 64 -12.22 -11.00 13.38
N ILE A 65 -12.24 -12.22 12.83
CA ILE A 65 -13.44 -12.83 12.23
C ILE A 65 -14.51 -13.09 13.28
N ALA A 66 -14.15 -13.69 14.42
CA ALA A 66 -15.09 -14.03 15.49
C ALA A 66 -15.73 -12.78 16.12
N ASP A 67 -14.96 -11.71 16.26
CA ASP A 67 -15.42 -10.42 16.80
C ASP A 67 -16.20 -9.58 15.76
N GLY A 68 -16.31 -10.05 14.51
CA GLY A 68 -16.99 -9.34 13.43
C GLY A 68 -16.26 -8.08 12.94
N ILE A 69 -14.98 -7.93 13.31
CA ILE A 69 -14.12 -6.83 12.84
C ILE A 69 -13.79 -7.04 11.36
N TRP A 70 -13.49 -8.28 10.97
CA TRP A 70 -13.20 -8.68 9.60
C TRP A 70 -14.23 -9.66 9.06
N THR A 71 -14.37 -9.68 7.74
CA THR A 71 -15.05 -10.76 7.02
C THR A 71 -14.05 -11.47 6.12
N ARG A 72 -14.25 -12.78 5.88
CA ARG A 72 -13.38 -13.57 4.99
C ARG A 72 -13.45 -13.12 3.53
N GLU A 73 -14.53 -12.43 3.17
CA GLU A 73 -14.70 -11.86 1.83
C GLU A 73 -13.88 -10.58 1.64
N ALA A 74 -13.77 -9.74 2.68
CA ALA A 74 -13.01 -8.50 2.61
C ALA A 74 -11.51 -8.70 2.91
N TYR A 75 -11.17 -9.60 3.83
CA TYR A 75 -9.79 -9.79 4.30
C TYR A 75 -9.35 -11.26 4.12
N PRO A 76 -8.34 -11.53 3.29
CA PRO A 76 -7.80 -12.88 3.10
C PRO A 76 -7.09 -13.36 4.37
N GLU A 77 -6.85 -14.67 4.44
CA GLU A 77 -6.07 -15.27 5.52
C GLU A 77 -4.57 -14.90 5.39
N PRO A 78 -3.84 -14.72 6.51
CA PRO A 78 -2.39 -14.54 6.49
C PRO A 78 -1.67 -15.83 6.05
N PRO A 79 -0.38 -15.77 5.64
CA PRO A 79 0.52 -14.62 5.68
C PRO A 79 0.18 -13.54 4.66
N HIS A 80 0.15 -12.28 5.13
CA HIS A 80 -0.01 -11.12 4.25
C HIS A 80 1.37 -10.67 3.74
N TYR A 81 1.70 -11.07 2.52
CA TYR A 81 2.88 -10.58 1.80
C TYR A 81 2.54 -9.30 1.05
N TYR A 82 3.10 -8.18 1.50
CA TYR A 82 3.04 -6.92 0.74
C TYR A 82 3.72 -7.09 -0.64
N PRO A 83 3.46 -6.18 -1.60
CA PRO A 83 3.96 -6.32 -2.95
C PRO A 83 5.45 -6.65 -3.00
N ALA A 84 5.82 -7.65 -3.80
CA ALA A 84 7.15 -8.23 -3.77
C ALA A 84 8.24 -7.16 -3.99
N GLY A 85 9.21 -7.07 -3.07
CA GLY A 85 10.24 -6.03 -3.07
C GLY A 85 9.95 -4.86 -2.13
N ILE A 86 8.70 -4.71 -1.67
CA ILE A 86 8.29 -3.73 -0.65
C ILE A 86 7.56 -4.42 0.52
N GLU A 87 8.00 -5.61 0.93
CA GLU A 87 7.40 -6.30 2.07
C GLU A 87 7.54 -5.52 3.39
N THR A 88 8.52 -4.61 3.45
CA THR A 88 8.81 -3.76 4.60
C THR A 88 9.23 -2.36 4.12
N PRO A 89 9.25 -1.34 5.00
CA PRO A 89 9.76 -0.01 4.66
C PRO A 89 11.18 -0.01 4.08
N LYS A 90 12.01 -1.02 4.41
CA LYS A 90 13.37 -1.17 3.86
C LYS A 90 13.37 -1.39 2.35
N GLY A 91 12.31 -1.96 1.79
CA GLY A 91 12.17 -2.24 0.36
C GLY A 91 11.67 -1.04 -0.44
N MET A 92 11.19 0.03 0.20
CA MET A 92 10.61 1.19 -0.48
C MET A 92 11.50 1.84 -1.55
N PRO A 93 12.85 1.82 -1.49
CA PRO A 93 13.66 2.28 -2.62
C PRO A 93 13.35 1.56 -3.94
N SER A 94 12.96 0.28 -3.90
CA SER A 94 12.55 -0.47 -5.10
C SER A 94 11.28 0.10 -5.73
N LEU A 95 10.35 0.66 -4.95
CA LEU A 95 9.18 1.36 -5.49
C LEU A 95 9.60 2.63 -6.23
N THR A 96 10.51 3.43 -5.67
CA THR A 96 11.09 4.61 -6.35
C THR A 96 11.70 4.21 -7.69
N GLU A 97 12.60 3.23 -7.69
CA GLU A 97 13.27 2.76 -8.90
C GLU A 97 12.28 2.28 -9.95
N ARG A 98 11.27 1.51 -9.53
CA ARG A 98 10.29 0.93 -10.45
C ARG A 98 9.32 1.98 -11.00
N LEU A 99 8.86 2.94 -10.19
CA LEU A 99 8.03 4.06 -10.67
C LEU A 99 8.77 4.85 -11.76
N LEU A 100 10.05 5.18 -11.55
CA LEU A 100 10.88 5.87 -12.55
C LEU A 100 10.99 5.04 -13.84
N GLN A 101 11.24 3.73 -13.73
CA GLN A 101 11.27 2.82 -14.90
C GLN A 101 9.93 2.74 -15.63
N ARG A 102 8.81 2.94 -14.93
CA ARG A 102 7.45 2.94 -15.49
C ARG A 102 7.07 4.30 -16.10
N GLY A 103 7.97 5.28 -16.10
CA GLY A 103 7.80 6.56 -16.79
C GLY A 103 7.28 7.69 -15.90
N PHE A 104 7.14 7.47 -14.58
CA PHE A 104 6.87 8.55 -13.64
C PHE A 104 8.10 9.46 -13.55
N THR A 105 7.87 10.78 -13.51
CA THR A 105 8.96 11.74 -13.34
C THR A 105 9.45 11.76 -11.89
N GLU A 106 10.63 12.33 -11.65
CA GLU A 106 11.09 12.55 -10.26
C GLU A 106 10.12 13.42 -9.46
N GLU A 107 9.44 14.37 -10.11
CA GLU A 107 8.40 15.19 -9.50
C GLU A 107 7.19 14.36 -9.11
N ASP A 108 6.71 13.48 -9.99
CA ASP A 108 5.63 12.54 -9.67
C ASP A 108 5.97 11.69 -8.44
N VAL A 109 7.18 11.16 -8.39
CA VAL A 109 7.64 10.32 -7.28
C VAL A 109 7.65 11.13 -5.97
N ARG A 110 8.21 12.34 -5.95
CA ARG A 110 8.18 13.19 -4.74
C ARG A 110 6.75 13.53 -4.29
N ASN A 111 5.88 13.83 -5.26
CA ASN A 111 4.45 14.07 -5.04
C ASN A 111 3.77 12.86 -4.38
N ILE A 112 3.97 11.66 -4.93
CA ILE A 112 3.43 10.39 -4.42
C ILE A 112 3.95 10.09 -3.00
N TYR A 113 5.23 10.33 -2.74
CA TYR A 113 5.83 10.03 -1.43
C TYR A 113 5.40 10.99 -0.33
N GLY A 114 5.09 12.26 -0.64
CA GLY A 114 4.68 13.17 0.42
C GLY A 114 4.37 14.61 0.04
N GLU A 115 4.85 15.15 -1.07
CA GLU A 115 4.59 16.57 -1.39
C GLU A 115 3.08 16.85 -1.56
N ASN A 116 2.33 15.87 -2.07
CA ASN A 116 0.86 15.94 -2.14
C ASN A 116 0.18 15.93 -0.78
N LEU A 117 0.71 15.16 0.19
CA LEU A 117 0.19 15.15 1.56
C LEU A 117 0.53 16.45 2.28
N ILE A 118 1.76 16.95 2.13
CA ILE A 118 2.17 18.22 2.72
C ILE A 118 1.28 19.37 2.22
N ARG A 119 0.98 19.42 0.91
CA ARG A 119 0.05 20.42 0.36
C ARG A 119 -1.36 20.28 0.94
N LEU A 120 -1.84 19.05 1.11
CA LEU A 120 -3.14 18.79 1.75
C LEU A 120 -3.13 19.26 3.21
N TYR A 121 -2.11 18.92 3.98
CA TYR A 121 -1.98 19.32 5.39
C TYR A 121 -1.97 20.83 5.55
N LYS A 122 -1.18 21.56 4.74
CA LYS A 122 -1.20 23.03 4.73
C LYS A 122 -2.60 23.60 4.44
N THR A 123 -3.34 22.95 3.55
CA THR A 123 -4.71 23.38 3.20
C THR A 123 -5.69 23.15 4.35
N VAL A 124 -5.60 21.99 5.02
CA VAL A 124 -6.56 21.58 6.07
C VAL A 124 -6.23 22.20 7.42
N TRP A 125 -4.94 22.28 7.77
CA TRP A 125 -4.47 22.78 9.06
C TRP A 125 -4.22 24.30 9.06
N GLY A 126 -4.02 24.90 7.89
CA GLY A 126 -3.83 26.36 7.75
C GLY A 126 -2.42 26.86 8.08
N GLU A 127 -1.45 25.96 8.23
CA GLU A 127 -0.03 26.23 8.51
C GLU A 127 0.89 25.37 7.63
#